data_AF-C4Z0L8-F1
#
_entry.id   AF-C4Z0L8-F1
#
_cell.length_a   1.000
_cell.length_b   1.000
_cell.length_c   1.000
_cell.angle_alpha   90.00
_cell.angle_beta   90.00
_cell.angle_gamma   90.00
#
_symmetry.space_group_name_H-M   'P 1'
#
loop_
_entity.id
_entity.type
_entity.pdbx_description
1 polymer ?
#
loop_
_entity_poly.entity_id
_entity_poly.type
_entity_poly.pdbx_seq_one_letter_code
_entity_poly.pdbx_strand_id
1 'polypeptide(L)'
;MKKDEITRVRLLSLAVLMALSLFILLVPVGSNEFAQIISKMNNNALNIPESQNSVYNLYYYTGFNVVYQLFFSLTILFTAMSVAGILLRIGNTGIAAFVSAILNLLTGMLLLFARIWESSVSMHAMIDSVYLDGVVKEQIETTQLLDKVPVLYILLIVLGILELLMVKSSGIMRIKMFAKNKKTNAVNYLVPALIIYAWAGFIRQDILSVIIRNGDSQRMTINEYLTAYYIGNKIFFNWSWMIMLLIATIICIIIQSGVIKGLSCRAGMLAGIGIPALVTIIPSVIYAFNPPALFGYLTLDISLCDMTDNAFYMYLVTFCVCMTAAYILIYLVISGLLDMRKLAGIFVINVVISVILMIIVSGKSSLAIQYMPWIVADCASVILAVVSIALKPVNK
;
A
#
# COMPACT_ATOMS: atom_id res chain seq x y z
N MET A 1 -32.56 -16.56 24.56
CA MET A 1 -31.12 -16.77 24.32
C MET A 1 -30.34 -16.49 25.58
N LYS A 2 -29.33 -17.31 25.87
CA LYS A 2 -28.38 -17.05 26.96
C LYS A 2 -27.47 -15.86 26.58
N LYS A 3 -26.99 -15.09 27.55
CA LYS A 3 -26.16 -13.88 27.35
C LYS A 3 -24.90 -14.14 26.49
N ASP A 4 -24.33 -15.33 26.58
CA ASP A 4 -23.15 -15.74 25.81
C ASP A 4 -23.46 -16.00 24.33
N GLU A 5 -24.66 -16.51 24.01
CA GLU A 5 -25.11 -16.70 22.62
C GLU A 5 -25.30 -15.37 21.93
N ILE A 6 -25.90 -14.38 22.62
CA ILE A 6 -26.11 -13.03 22.10
C ILE A 6 -24.76 -12.38 21.77
N THR A 7 -23.79 -12.56 22.67
CA THR A 7 -22.43 -12.01 22.47
C THR A 7 -21.73 -12.66 21.29
N ARG A 8 -21.86 -13.99 21.12
CA ARG A 8 -21.28 -14.71 19.96
C ARG A 8 -21.92 -14.28 18.64
N VAL A 9 -23.24 -14.15 18.59
CA VAL A 9 -23.95 -13.68 17.39
C VAL A 9 -23.47 -12.29 16.99
N ARG A 10 -23.36 -11.35 17.94
CA ARG A 10 -22.87 -9.98 17.68
C ARG A 10 -21.43 -9.96 17.14
N LEU A 11 -20.54 -10.81 17.68
CA LEU A 11 -19.16 -10.91 17.18
C LEU A 11 -19.11 -11.46 15.75
N LEU A 12 -19.94 -12.45 15.44
CA LEU A 12 -20.01 -13.01 14.09
C LEU A 12 -20.60 -12.00 13.11
N SER A 13 -21.68 -11.31 13.49
CA SER A 13 -22.26 -10.23 12.69
C SER A 13 -21.24 -9.11 12.41
N LEU A 14 -20.43 -8.73 13.39
CA LEU A 14 -19.34 -7.78 13.20
C LEU A 14 -18.32 -8.29 12.17
N ALA A 15 -17.89 -9.55 12.28
CA ALA A 15 -16.95 -10.13 11.32
C ALA A 15 -17.53 -10.20 9.90
N VAL A 16 -18.83 -10.48 9.75
CA VAL A 16 -19.52 -10.51 8.46
C VAL A 16 -19.60 -9.10 7.85
N LEU A 17 -19.93 -8.08 8.64
CA LEU A 17 -19.94 -6.69 8.17
C LEU A 17 -18.55 -6.25 7.69
N MET A 18 -17.51 -6.54 8.47
CA MET A 18 -16.13 -6.21 8.10
C MET A 18 -15.66 -6.98 6.87
N ALA A 19 -16.05 -8.25 6.72
CA ALA A 19 -15.74 -9.02 5.52
C ALA A 19 -16.45 -8.44 4.28
N LEU A 20 -17.70 -7.97 4.43
CA LEU A 20 -18.43 -7.29 3.36
C LEU A 20 -17.76 -5.96 2.96
N SER A 21 -17.34 -5.15 3.92
CA SER A 21 -16.57 -3.93 3.66
C SER A 21 -15.26 -4.22 2.95
N LEU A 22 -14.54 -5.24 3.39
CA LEU A 22 -13.30 -5.69 2.74
C LEU A 22 -13.56 -6.14 1.29
N PHE A 23 -14.64 -6.87 1.04
CA PHE A 23 -15.04 -7.28 -0.31
C PHE A 23 -15.35 -6.07 -1.20
N ILE A 24 -16.11 -5.10 -0.71
CA ILE A 24 -16.44 -3.87 -1.46
C ILE A 24 -15.17 -3.07 -1.79
N LEU A 25 -14.24 -2.97 -0.85
CA LEU A 25 -12.98 -2.26 -1.09
C LEU A 25 -12.09 -2.99 -2.09
N LEU A 26 -12.00 -4.32 -2.04
CA LEU A 26 -11.08 -5.06 -2.91
C LEU A 26 -11.62 -5.33 -4.32
N VAL A 27 -12.94 -5.43 -4.50
CA VAL A 27 -13.54 -5.87 -5.76
C VAL A 27 -14.13 -4.72 -6.56
N PRO A 28 -15.25 -4.08 -6.16
CA PRO A 28 -15.87 -3.04 -6.98
C PRO A 28 -15.21 -1.67 -6.86
N VAL A 29 -14.63 -1.28 -5.71
CA VAL A 29 -13.96 0.03 -5.57
C VAL A 29 -12.49 -0.06 -6.00
N GLY A 30 -11.71 -0.92 -5.36
CA GLY A 30 -10.31 -1.16 -5.73
C GLY A 30 -9.35 -0.03 -5.37
N SER A 31 -8.04 -0.31 -5.43
CA SER A 31 -7.00 0.62 -4.99
C SER A 31 -6.76 1.82 -5.91
N ASN A 32 -7.33 1.79 -7.11
CA ASN A 32 -6.88 2.58 -8.25
C ASN A 32 -7.96 3.44 -8.89
N GLU A 33 -9.07 3.70 -8.20
CA GLU A 33 -10.18 4.52 -8.69
C GLU A 33 -9.68 5.80 -9.39
N PHE A 34 -8.92 6.61 -8.67
CA PHE A 34 -8.35 7.85 -9.21
C PHE A 34 -7.19 7.58 -10.17
N ALA A 35 -6.31 6.62 -9.87
CA ALA A 35 -5.15 6.29 -10.71
C ALA A 35 -5.53 5.85 -12.14
N GLN A 36 -6.64 5.13 -12.30
CA GLN A 36 -7.15 4.77 -13.63
C GLN A 36 -7.61 5.98 -14.42
N ILE A 37 -8.27 6.94 -13.76
CA ILE A 37 -8.70 8.20 -14.39
C ILE A 37 -7.47 8.99 -14.83
N ILE A 38 -6.48 9.13 -13.93
CA ILE A 38 -5.19 9.79 -14.21
C ILE A 38 -4.48 9.17 -15.41
N SER A 39 -4.34 7.84 -15.42
CA SER A 39 -3.70 7.14 -16.54
C SER A 39 -4.44 7.37 -17.87
N LYS A 40 -5.78 7.35 -17.86
CA LYS A 40 -6.57 7.58 -19.07
C LYS A 40 -6.47 9.03 -19.57
N MET A 41 -6.38 10.03 -18.68
CA MET A 41 -6.12 11.43 -19.06
C MET A 41 -4.73 11.57 -19.68
N ASN A 42 -3.68 11.05 -19.03
CA ASN A 42 -2.31 11.13 -19.53
C ASN A 42 -2.11 10.48 -20.90
N ASN A 43 -2.87 9.41 -21.19
CA ASN A 43 -2.78 8.70 -22.45
C ASN A 43 -3.76 9.21 -23.52
N ASN A 44 -4.46 10.34 -23.28
CA ASN A 44 -5.54 10.85 -24.13
C ASN A 44 -6.57 9.77 -24.50
N ALA A 45 -6.80 8.82 -23.60
CA ALA A 45 -7.66 7.65 -23.80
C ALA A 45 -9.11 7.92 -23.35
N LEU A 46 -9.38 9.11 -22.80
CA LEU A 46 -10.72 9.56 -22.46
C LEU A 46 -11.34 10.26 -23.65
N ASN A 47 -12.57 9.88 -23.98
CA ASN A 47 -13.36 10.54 -25.02
C ASN A 47 -14.04 11.80 -24.44
N ILE A 48 -13.23 12.79 -24.08
CA ILE A 48 -13.65 14.09 -23.54
C ILE A 48 -13.13 15.23 -24.44
N PRO A 49 -13.81 16.39 -24.50
CA PRO A 49 -13.32 17.57 -25.21
C PRO A 49 -11.90 17.97 -24.75
N GLU A 50 -11.06 18.49 -25.64
CA GLU A 50 -9.69 18.91 -25.30
C GLU A 50 -9.66 19.98 -24.19
N SER A 51 -10.63 20.89 -24.18
CA SER A 51 -10.79 21.91 -23.13
C SER A 51 -11.01 21.31 -21.74
N GLN A 52 -11.59 20.12 -21.71
CA GLN A 52 -11.92 19.32 -20.54
C GLN A 52 -10.81 18.33 -20.18
N ASN A 53 -9.92 17.98 -21.12
CA ASN A 53 -8.70 17.23 -20.84
C ASN A 53 -7.58 18.19 -20.38
N SER A 54 -7.88 18.93 -19.32
CA SER A 54 -7.02 20.00 -18.81
C SER A 54 -6.11 19.52 -17.69
N VAL A 55 -4.98 20.22 -17.54
CA VAL A 55 -4.00 20.00 -16.46
C VAL A 55 -4.67 20.16 -15.07
N TYR A 56 -5.67 21.03 -14.95
CA TYR A 56 -6.41 21.24 -13.69
C TYR A 56 -7.22 20.00 -13.27
N ASN A 57 -7.91 19.35 -14.22
CA ASN A 57 -8.61 18.10 -13.94
C ASN A 57 -7.61 17.01 -13.55
N LEU A 58 -6.46 16.91 -14.23
CA LEU A 58 -5.40 15.97 -13.88
C LEU A 58 -4.93 16.13 -12.42
N TYR A 59 -4.65 17.35 -11.97
CA TYR A 59 -4.20 17.59 -10.59
C TYR A 59 -5.30 17.39 -9.56
N TYR A 60 -6.57 17.67 -9.89
CA TYR A 60 -7.70 17.34 -9.04
C TYR A 60 -7.71 15.84 -8.66
N TYR A 61 -7.68 14.95 -9.67
CA TYR A 61 -7.65 13.51 -9.40
C TYR A 61 -6.33 13.08 -8.75
N THR A 62 -5.21 13.71 -9.08
CA THR A 62 -3.90 13.42 -8.46
C THR A 62 -3.92 13.72 -6.96
N GLY A 63 -4.44 14.87 -6.56
CA GLY A 63 -4.57 15.26 -5.15
C GLY A 63 -5.44 14.28 -4.35
N PHE A 64 -6.60 13.92 -4.90
CA PHE A 64 -7.46 12.91 -4.27
C PHE A 64 -6.85 11.52 -4.26
N ASN A 65 -6.10 11.12 -5.30
CA ASN A 65 -5.45 9.82 -5.37
C ASN A 65 -4.48 9.59 -4.21
N VAL A 66 -3.66 10.58 -3.86
CA VAL A 66 -2.69 10.47 -2.76
C VAL A 66 -3.40 10.19 -1.43
N VAL A 67 -4.43 10.97 -1.13
CA VAL A 67 -5.20 10.83 0.12
C VAL A 67 -5.98 9.52 0.11
N TYR A 68 -6.60 9.17 -1.02
CA TYR A 68 -7.36 7.95 -1.18
C TYR A 68 -6.50 6.70 -0.99
N GLN A 69 -5.34 6.62 -1.63
CA GLN A 69 -4.44 5.48 -1.50
C GLN A 69 -4.01 5.24 -0.04
N LEU A 70 -3.79 6.31 0.75
CA LEU A 70 -3.50 6.21 2.17
C LEU A 70 -4.68 5.60 2.94
N PHE A 71 -5.86 6.19 2.83
CA PHE A 71 -7.06 5.74 3.55
C PHE A 71 -7.47 4.33 3.16
N PHE A 72 -7.48 4.03 1.86
CA PHE A 72 -7.77 2.71 1.33
C PHE A 72 -6.83 1.64 1.91
N SER A 73 -5.53 1.91 1.89
CA SER A 73 -4.49 1.00 2.39
C SER A 73 -4.68 0.71 3.88
N LEU A 74 -4.81 1.77 4.70
CA LEU A 74 -5.03 1.60 6.13
C LEU A 74 -6.35 0.87 6.41
N THR A 75 -7.43 1.20 5.69
CA THR A 75 -8.74 0.56 5.86
C THR A 75 -8.65 -0.93 5.62
N ILE A 76 -8.06 -1.38 4.51
CA ILE A 76 -7.94 -2.80 4.19
C ILE A 76 -7.10 -3.55 5.22
N LEU A 77 -5.96 -2.97 5.65
CA LEU A 77 -5.10 -3.60 6.66
C LEU A 77 -5.86 -3.83 7.97
N PHE A 78 -6.49 -2.78 8.50
CA PHE A 78 -7.23 -2.86 9.76
C PHE A 78 -8.47 -3.74 9.65
N THR A 79 -9.19 -3.69 8.52
CA THR A 79 -10.40 -4.51 8.30
C THR A 79 -10.05 -5.99 8.24
N ALA A 80 -9.05 -6.37 7.44
CA ALA A 80 -8.64 -7.77 7.33
C ALA A 80 -8.08 -8.31 8.65
N MET A 81 -7.26 -7.53 9.37
CA MET A 81 -6.80 -7.90 10.70
C MET A 81 -7.96 -8.06 11.67
N SER A 82 -9.00 -7.23 11.56
CA SER A 82 -10.17 -7.32 12.44
C SER A 82 -10.97 -8.59 12.17
N VAL A 83 -11.23 -8.92 10.90
CA VAL A 83 -11.88 -10.17 10.50
C VAL A 83 -11.08 -11.38 11.00
N ALA A 84 -9.79 -11.46 10.64
CA ALA A 84 -8.92 -12.56 11.06
C ALA A 84 -8.81 -12.65 12.59
N GLY A 85 -8.69 -11.50 13.26
CA GLY A 85 -8.58 -11.41 14.71
C GLY A 85 -9.84 -11.87 15.45
N ILE A 86 -11.04 -11.57 14.92
CA ILE A 86 -12.30 -12.03 15.52
C ILE A 86 -12.41 -13.55 15.37
N LEU A 87 -12.14 -14.07 14.18
CA LEU A 87 -12.23 -15.50 13.88
C LEU A 87 -11.21 -16.33 14.67
N LEU A 88 -9.97 -15.83 14.77
CA LEU A 88 -8.85 -16.52 15.42
C LEU A 88 -8.65 -16.11 16.89
N ARG A 89 -9.53 -15.25 17.43
CA ARG A 89 -9.55 -14.82 18.84
C ARG A 89 -8.23 -14.17 19.29
N ILE A 90 -7.71 -13.27 18.46
CA ILE A 90 -6.45 -12.53 18.69
C ILE A 90 -6.70 -11.37 19.68
N GLY A 91 -5.74 -11.11 20.59
CA GLY A 91 -5.85 -10.02 21.56
C GLY A 91 -5.86 -8.63 20.90
N ASN A 92 -6.53 -7.66 21.54
CA ASN A 92 -6.71 -6.28 21.07
C ASN A 92 -7.42 -6.12 19.73
N THR A 93 -8.00 -7.18 19.16
CA THR A 93 -8.80 -7.09 17.93
C THR A 93 -9.94 -6.06 18.05
N GLY A 94 -10.51 -5.87 19.23
CA GLY A 94 -11.54 -4.85 19.44
C GLY A 94 -11.09 -3.42 19.11
N ILE A 95 -9.82 -3.09 19.34
CA ILE A 95 -9.23 -1.78 18.99
C ILE A 95 -9.04 -1.70 17.47
N ALA A 96 -8.49 -2.75 16.86
CA ALA A 96 -8.33 -2.82 15.41
C ALA A 96 -9.67 -2.68 14.69
N ALA A 97 -10.71 -3.36 15.18
CA ALA A 97 -12.08 -3.33 14.68
C ALA A 97 -12.70 -1.93 14.78
N PHE A 98 -12.45 -1.23 15.89
CA PHE A 98 -12.91 0.15 16.06
C PHE A 98 -12.24 1.11 15.07
N VAL A 99 -10.91 1.05 14.96
CA VAL A 99 -10.14 1.89 14.03
C VAL A 99 -10.52 1.60 12.59
N SER A 100 -10.68 0.31 12.24
CA SER A 100 -11.15 -0.15 10.95
C SER A 100 -12.48 0.49 10.56
N ALA A 101 -13.47 0.50 11.46
CA ALA A 101 -14.79 1.03 11.18
C ALA A 101 -14.76 2.56 10.94
N ILE A 102 -13.90 3.29 11.67
CA ILE A 102 -13.66 4.72 11.42
C ILE A 102 -13.03 4.93 10.05
N LEU A 103 -11.96 4.19 9.74
CA LEU A 103 -11.25 4.32 8.47
C LEU A 103 -12.15 3.97 7.26
N ASN A 104 -13.01 2.96 7.41
CA ASN A 104 -13.99 2.56 6.41
C ASN A 104 -14.98 3.70 6.11
N LEU A 105 -15.51 4.30 7.17
CA LEU A 105 -16.39 5.47 7.10
C LEU A 105 -15.68 6.70 6.49
N LEU A 106 -14.42 6.96 6.84
CA LEU A 106 -13.63 8.06 6.27
C LEU A 106 -13.31 7.82 4.79
N THR A 107 -13.00 6.58 4.39
CA THR A 107 -12.74 6.22 2.99
C THR A 107 -13.99 6.43 2.14
N GLY A 108 -15.16 5.97 2.61
CA GLY A 108 -16.43 6.21 1.93
C GLY A 108 -16.78 7.70 1.82
N MET A 109 -16.54 8.47 2.89
CA MET A 109 -16.73 9.93 2.88
C MET A 109 -15.79 10.64 1.92
N LEU A 110 -14.52 10.24 1.84
CA LEU A 110 -13.55 10.82 0.92
C LEU A 110 -13.98 10.63 -0.53
N LEU A 111 -14.39 9.42 -0.90
CA LEU A 111 -14.87 9.09 -2.24
C LEU A 111 -16.13 9.89 -2.61
N LEU A 112 -17.08 9.98 -1.68
CA LEU A 112 -18.31 10.75 -1.88
C LEU A 112 -18.02 12.25 -1.96
N PHE A 113 -17.08 12.76 -1.15
CA PHE A 113 -16.63 14.14 -1.18
C PHE A 113 -15.97 14.46 -2.52
N ALA A 114 -15.05 13.62 -3.00
CA ALA A 114 -14.46 13.77 -4.33
C ALA A 114 -15.55 13.83 -5.40
N ARG A 115 -16.52 12.91 -5.38
CA ARG A 115 -17.60 12.91 -6.37
C ARG A 115 -18.46 14.18 -6.36
N ILE A 116 -18.81 14.70 -5.19
CA ILE A 116 -19.66 15.91 -5.07
C ILE A 116 -18.93 17.15 -5.57
N TRP A 117 -17.63 17.24 -5.30
CA TRP A 117 -16.84 18.45 -5.58
C TRP A 117 -16.12 18.43 -6.93
N GLU A 118 -16.33 17.38 -7.72
CA GLU A 118 -15.72 17.17 -9.03
C GLU A 118 -16.11 18.25 -10.06
N SER A 119 -17.30 18.84 -9.95
CA SER A 119 -17.71 19.96 -10.81
C SER A 119 -17.33 21.34 -10.24
N SER A 120 -16.71 21.39 -9.07
CA SER A 120 -16.42 22.66 -8.39
C SER A 120 -15.08 23.25 -8.84
N VAL A 121 -15.17 24.42 -9.48
CA VAL A 121 -14.02 25.24 -9.86
C VAL A 121 -13.18 25.65 -8.64
N SER A 122 -13.82 25.92 -7.49
CA SER A 122 -13.10 26.33 -6.29
C SER A 122 -12.22 25.21 -5.74
N MET A 123 -12.66 23.96 -5.85
CA MET A 123 -11.89 22.81 -5.38
C MET A 123 -10.73 22.47 -6.30
N HIS A 124 -10.92 22.59 -7.61
CA HIS A 124 -9.82 22.49 -8.57
C HIS A 124 -8.77 23.55 -8.25
N ALA A 125 -9.18 24.82 -8.17
CA ALA A 125 -8.26 25.92 -7.84
C ALA A 125 -7.54 25.74 -6.49
N MET A 126 -8.20 25.16 -5.47
CA MET A 126 -7.57 24.86 -4.18
C MET A 126 -6.49 23.78 -4.33
N ILE A 127 -6.78 22.68 -5.03
CA ILE A 127 -5.81 21.60 -5.25
C ILE A 127 -4.67 22.10 -6.13
N ASP A 128 -4.97 22.81 -7.21
CA ASP A 128 -3.98 23.38 -8.11
C ASP A 128 -3.03 24.34 -7.40
N SER A 129 -3.51 25.09 -6.41
CA SER A 129 -2.64 25.96 -5.60
C SER A 129 -1.52 25.21 -4.87
N VAL A 130 -1.70 23.90 -4.61
CA VAL A 130 -0.70 23.04 -3.98
C VAL A 130 0.31 22.52 -5.02
N TYR A 131 -0.12 22.33 -6.27
CA TYR A 131 0.67 21.63 -7.30
C TYR A 131 1.28 22.54 -8.37
N LEU A 132 0.67 23.68 -8.66
CA LEU A 132 0.97 24.51 -9.84
C LEU A 132 1.52 25.92 -9.52
N ASP A 133 2.00 26.17 -8.30
CA ASP A 133 2.60 27.46 -7.87
C ASP A 133 1.80 28.72 -8.28
N GLY A 134 0.48 28.59 -8.45
CA GLY A 134 -0.41 29.67 -8.82
C GLY A 134 -0.31 30.16 -10.27
N VAL A 135 0.30 29.39 -11.19
CA VAL A 135 0.45 29.79 -12.60
C VAL A 135 -0.90 29.69 -13.35
N VAL A 136 -1.35 30.88 -13.79
CA VAL A 136 -2.49 31.23 -14.67
C VAL A 136 -3.81 30.48 -14.42
N LYS A 137 -4.83 31.22 -13.98
CA LYS A 137 -6.23 30.78 -13.91
C LYS A 137 -6.95 31.10 -15.22
N GLU A 138 -6.74 30.32 -16.27
CA GLU A 138 -7.68 30.32 -17.39
C GLU A 138 -9.02 29.70 -16.94
N GLN A 139 -10.08 29.80 -17.75
CA GLN A 139 -11.39 29.25 -17.40
C GLN A 139 -11.27 27.73 -17.14
N ILE A 140 -11.28 27.33 -15.87
CA ILE A 140 -11.21 25.92 -15.47
C ILE A 140 -12.50 25.24 -15.93
N GLU A 141 -12.41 24.45 -16.99
CA GLU A 141 -13.48 23.55 -17.41
C GLU A 141 -13.37 22.23 -16.65
N THR A 142 -14.36 21.95 -15.80
CA THR A 142 -14.38 20.75 -14.95
C THR A 142 -15.04 19.57 -15.67
N THR A 143 -14.55 18.37 -15.41
CA THR A 143 -15.11 17.12 -15.93
C THR A 143 -15.53 16.18 -14.83
N GLN A 144 -16.65 15.48 -15.02
CA GLN A 144 -17.06 14.39 -14.13
C GLN A 144 -16.66 13.03 -14.72
N LEU A 145 -15.57 12.46 -14.20
CA LEU A 145 -15.00 11.18 -14.64
C LEU A 145 -15.22 10.04 -13.63
N LEU A 146 -15.54 10.35 -12.37
CA LEU A 146 -15.98 9.36 -11.39
C LEU A 146 -17.35 8.77 -11.76
N ASP A 147 -17.65 7.58 -11.23
CA ASP A 147 -18.89 6.87 -11.53
C ASP A 147 -20.15 7.68 -11.14
N LYS A 148 -21.17 7.61 -12.01
CA LYS A 148 -22.39 8.44 -11.88
C LYS A 148 -23.25 8.11 -10.66
N VAL A 149 -23.13 6.90 -10.12
CA VAL A 149 -23.96 6.41 -9.02
C VAL A 149 -23.05 6.03 -7.83
N PRO A 150 -22.84 6.93 -6.85
CA PRO A 150 -21.92 6.70 -5.72
C PRO A 150 -22.51 5.74 -4.66
N VAL A 151 -23.35 4.78 -5.06
CA VAL A 151 -24.03 3.83 -4.15
C VAL A 151 -23.02 3.04 -3.33
N LEU A 152 -21.90 2.64 -3.92
CA LEU A 152 -20.82 1.94 -3.21
C LEU A 152 -20.18 2.82 -2.13
N TYR A 153 -20.03 4.13 -2.38
CA TYR A 153 -19.44 5.05 -1.41
C TYR A 153 -20.38 5.28 -0.22
N ILE A 154 -21.68 5.44 -0.50
CA ILE A 154 -22.73 5.52 0.53
C ILE A 154 -22.78 4.22 1.33
N LEU A 155 -22.69 3.08 0.66
CA LEU A 155 -22.71 1.77 1.30
C LEU A 155 -21.52 1.59 2.27
N LEU A 156 -20.31 2.02 1.88
CA LEU A 156 -19.14 2.01 2.79
C LEU A 156 -19.37 2.87 4.03
N ILE A 157 -19.98 4.05 3.89
CA ILE A 157 -20.32 4.91 5.04
C ILE A 157 -21.32 4.20 5.96
N VAL A 158 -22.39 3.64 5.40
CA VAL A 158 -23.42 2.92 6.17
C VAL A 158 -22.80 1.72 6.89
N LEU A 159 -21.95 0.95 6.22
CA LEU A 159 -21.25 -0.18 6.82
C LEU A 159 -20.31 0.25 7.94
N GLY A 160 -19.52 1.32 7.76
CA GLY A 160 -18.67 1.85 8.82
C GLY A 160 -19.44 2.28 10.07
N ILE A 161 -20.62 2.89 9.91
CA ILE A 161 -21.52 3.22 11.04
C ILE A 161 -22.02 1.95 11.72
N LEU A 162 -22.50 0.97 10.96
CA LEU A 162 -23.00 -0.30 11.50
C LEU A 162 -21.90 -1.09 12.23
N GLU A 163 -20.70 -1.12 11.68
CA GLU A 163 -19.51 -1.72 12.29
C GLU A 163 -19.20 -1.05 13.64
N LEU A 164 -19.19 0.29 13.71
CA LEU A 164 -18.98 1.02 14.97
C LEU A 164 -20.02 0.66 16.03
N LEU A 165 -21.30 0.60 15.65
CA LEU A 165 -22.39 0.21 16.54
C LEU A 165 -22.23 -1.24 17.02
N MET A 166 -21.80 -2.15 16.13
CA MET A 166 -21.55 -3.55 16.46
C MET A 166 -20.31 -3.75 17.35
N VAL A 167 -19.23 -2.99 17.15
CA VAL A 167 -18.07 -2.98 18.04
C VAL A 167 -18.48 -2.57 19.45
N LYS A 168 -19.26 -1.49 19.57
CA LYS A 168 -19.74 -0.99 20.88
C LYS A 168 -20.71 -1.97 21.55
N SER A 169 -21.68 -2.49 20.79
CA SER A 169 -22.73 -3.35 21.34
C SER A 169 -22.28 -4.80 21.62
N SER A 170 -21.28 -5.32 20.90
CA SER A 170 -20.67 -6.63 21.17
C SER A 170 -19.84 -6.62 22.45
N GLY A 171 -19.36 -5.44 22.88
CA GLY A 171 -18.47 -5.32 24.03
C GLY A 171 -17.14 -6.04 23.82
N ILE A 172 -16.70 -6.26 22.58
CA ILE A 172 -15.51 -7.04 22.21
C ILE A 172 -14.27 -6.64 23.02
N MET A 173 -14.09 -5.35 23.29
CA MET A 173 -12.97 -4.83 24.09
C MET A 173 -12.97 -5.27 25.55
N ARG A 174 -14.14 -5.66 26.11
CA ARG A 174 -14.31 -6.10 27.51
C ARG A 174 -14.21 -7.62 27.66
N ILE A 175 -14.21 -8.37 26.56
CA ILE A 175 -14.17 -9.83 26.60
C ILE A 175 -12.74 -10.27 26.92
N LYS A 176 -12.56 -11.08 27.98
CA LYS A 176 -11.24 -11.59 28.42
C LYS A 176 -10.42 -12.22 27.29
N MET A 177 -11.07 -12.91 26.34
CA MET A 177 -10.39 -13.54 25.20
C MET A 177 -9.72 -12.54 24.24
N PHE A 178 -10.25 -11.31 24.16
CA PHE A 178 -9.76 -10.23 23.31
C PHE A 178 -9.00 -9.15 24.10
N ALA A 179 -8.84 -9.33 25.42
CA ALA A 179 -8.15 -8.40 26.31
C ALA A 179 -6.61 -8.54 26.23
N LYS A 180 -5.92 -7.51 26.70
CA LYS A 180 -4.50 -7.11 26.52
C LYS A 180 -3.40 -8.19 26.74
N ASN A 181 -3.71 -9.36 27.31
CA ASN A 181 -2.71 -10.32 27.82
C ASN A 181 -2.70 -11.68 27.10
N LYS A 182 -2.30 -11.71 25.82
CA LYS A 182 -1.97 -12.97 25.12
C LYS A 182 -0.69 -12.84 24.30
N LYS A 183 -0.02 -13.98 24.08
CA LYS A 183 1.12 -14.13 23.15
C LYS A 183 0.79 -13.62 21.73
N THR A 184 -0.48 -13.70 21.30
CA THR A 184 -0.97 -13.22 20.01
C THR A 184 -1.79 -11.94 20.19
N ASN A 185 -1.27 -10.83 19.65
CA ASN A 185 -1.83 -9.49 19.79
C ASN A 185 -1.89 -8.83 18.42
N ALA A 186 -3.03 -8.24 18.05
CA ALA A 186 -3.26 -7.58 16.76
C ALA A 186 -2.16 -6.54 16.43
N VAL A 187 -1.63 -5.86 17.46
CA VAL A 187 -0.54 -4.89 17.32
C VAL A 187 0.72 -5.53 16.71
N ASN A 188 1.05 -6.77 17.07
CA ASN A 188 2.24 -7.46 16.57
C ASN A 188 2.12 -7.83 15.08
N TYR A 189 0.89 -7.91 14.56
CA TYR A 189 0.62 -8.18 13.15
C TYR A 189 0.51 -6.88 12.33
N LEU A 190 -0.10 -5.83 12.91
CA LEU A 190 -0.33 -4.54 12.24
C LEU A 190 0.93 -3.69 12.12
N VAL A 191 1.64 -3.51 13.23
CA VAL A 191 2.71 -2.50 13.30
C VAL A 191 3.87 -2.78 12.34
N PRO A 192 4.34 -4.02 12.13
CA PRO A 192 5.39 -4.27 11.14
C PRO A 192 4.98 -3.87 9.73
N ALA A 193 3.76 -4.21 9.32
CA ALA A 193 3.22 -3.84 8.01
C ALA A 193 3.08 -2.31 7.88
N LEU A 194 2.60 -1.62 8.92
CA LEU A 194 2.47 -0.16 8.93
C LEU A 194 3.82 0.56 8.83
N ILE A 195 4.83 0.12 9.60
CA ILE A 195 6.18 0.71 9.57
C ILE A 195 6.77 0.56 8.17
N ILE A 196 6.72 -0.64 7.60
CA ILE A 196 7.24 -0.91 6.25
C ILE A 196 6.49 -0.10 5.21
N TYR A 197 5.16 -0.05 5.28
CA TYR A 197 4.35 0.71 4.34
C TYR A 197 4.65 2.21 4.40
N ALA A 198 4.77 2.80 5.60
CA ALA A 198 5.10 4.21 5.75
C ALA A 198 6.47 4.55 5.13
N TRP A 199 7.44 3.63 5.20
CA TRP A 199 8.73 3.82 4.55
C TRP A 199 8.71 3.58 3.06
N ALA A 200 8.42 2.35 2.64
CA ALA A 200 8.60 1.95 1.27
C ALA A 200 7.51 2.51 0.34
N GLY A 201 6.30 2.68 0.87
CA GLY A 201 5.15 3.21 0.14
C GLY A 201 5.08 4.74 0.10
N PHE A 202 5.60 5.44 1.11
CA PHE A 202 5.55 6.92 1.18
C PHE A 202 6.93 7.55 1.17
N ILE A 203 7.69 7.45 2.28
CA ILE A 203 8.93 8.23 2.46
C ILE A 203 9.95 7.95 1.35
N ARG A 204 10.12 6.70 0.95
CA ARG A 204 11.01 6.30 -0.14
C ARG A 204 10.60 6.91 -1.48
N GLN A 205 9.30 6.91 -1.77
CA GLN A 205 8.77 7.46 -3.01
C GLN A 205 8.93 8.99 -3.04
N ASP A 206 8.73 9.65 -1.90
CA ASP A 206 8.95 11.10 -1.77
C ASP A 206 10.42 11.47 -1.94
N ILE A 207 11.35 10.72 -1.33
CA ILE A 207 12.79 10.94 -1.52
C ILE A 207 13.16 10.76 -3.00
N LEU A 208 12.67 9.68 -3.63
CA LEU A 208 12.95 9.41 -5.04
C LEU A 208 12.40 10.51 -5.94
N SER A 209 11.18 10.99 -5.70
CA SER A 209 10.57 12.06 -6.51
C SER A 209 11.34 13.38 -6.41
N VAL A 210 11.81 13.75 -5.21
CA VAL A 210 12.66 14.95 -5.02
C VAL A 210 13.98 14.82 -5.78
N ILE A 211 14.62 13.65 -5.75
CA ILE A 211 15.89 13.42 -6.45
C ILE A 211 15.70 13.47 -7.97
N ILE A 212 14.63 12.87 -8.48
CA ILE A 212 14.31 12.89 -9.91
C ILE A 212 14.01 14.32 -10.37
N ARG A 213 13.24 15.08 -9.59
CA ARG A 213 12.90 16.48 -9.90
C ARG A 213 14.13 17.39 -9.91
N ASN A 214 15.08 17.17 -9.00
CA ASN A 214 16.33 17.91 -8.96
C ASN A 214 17.38 17.39 -9.97
N GLY A 215 17.05 16.33 -10.71
CA GLY A 215 17.89 15.73 -11.75
C GLY A 215 17.78 16.45 -13.10
N ASP A 216 18.36 15.83 -14.12
CA ASP A 216 18.25 16.30 -15.51
C ASP A 216 16.85 15.99 -16.08
N SER A 217 16.39 16.83 -17.00
CA SER A 217 15.18 16.70 -17.81
C SER A 217 14.99 15.29 -18.41
N GLN A 218 16.09 14.67 -18.85
CA GLN A 218 16.07 13.30 -19.36
C GLN A 218 15.65 12.28 -18.29
N ARG A 219 16.09 12.43 -17.03
CA ARG A 219 15.72 11.50 -15.95
C ARG A 219 14.24 11.59 -15.61
N MET A 220 13.68 12.80 -15.65
CA MET A 220 12.26 13.04 -15.45
C MET A 220 11.45 12.33 -16.55
N THR A 221 11.86 12.51 -17.80
CA THR A 221 11.24 11.85 -18.96
C THR A 221 11.31 10.32 -18.87
N ILE A 222 12.48 9.77 -18.50
CA ILE A 222 12.65 8.33 -18.30
C ILE A 222 11.74 7.81 -17.18
N ASN A 223 11.64 8.55 -16.07
CA ASN A 223 10.76 8.16 -14.97
C ASN A 223 9.28 8.19 -15.37
N GLU A 224 8.86 9.14 -16.20
CA GLU A 224 7.50 9.20 -16.74
C GLU A 224 7.21 7.99 -17.65
N TYR A 225 8.11 7.67 -18.59
CA TYR A 225 7.95 6.46 -19.42
C TYR A 225 7.90 5.18 -18.57
N LEU A 226 8.74 5.09 -17.55
CA LEU A 226 8.76 3.95 -16.65
C LEU A 226 7.45 3.83 -15.85
N THR A 227 7.04 4.90 -15.17
CA THR A 227 5.92 4.87 -14.22
C THR A 227 4.56 4.89 -14.92
N ALA A 228 4.40 5.66 -16.00
CA ALA A 228 3.12 5.77 -16.71
C ALA A 228 2.93 4.66 -17.75
N TYR A 229 3.95 4.35 -18.56
CA TYR A 229 3.83 3.42 -19.68
C TYR A 229 4.25 1.99 -19.36
N TYR A 230 5.43 1.79 -18.74
CA TYR A 230 5.91 0.43 -18.42
C TYR A 230 5.10 -0.19 -17.28
N ILE A 231 4.80 0.59 -16.24
CA ILE A 231 4.21 0.11 -14.99
C ILE A 231 2.71 0.45 -14.86
N GLY A 232 2.32 1.70 -15.10
CA GLY A 232 1.05 2.30 -14.64
C GLY A 232 -0.24 1.67 -15.15
N ASN A 233 -0.20 0.80 -16.16
CA ASN A 233 -1.36 0.05 -16.67
C ASN A 233 -1.29 -1.46 -16.37
N LYS A 234 -0.29 -1.92 -15.63
CA LYS A 234 -0.14 -3.34 -15.30
C LYS A 234 -0.88 -3.66 -14.01
N ILE A 235 -1.86 -4.56 -14.12
CA ILE A 235 -2.78 -4.94 -13.02
C ILE A 235 -2.02 -5.24 -11.72
N PHE A 236 -0.90 -5.95 -11.80
CA PHE A 236 -0.13 -6.37 -10.63
C PHE A 236 0.63 -5.22 -9.96
N PHE A 237 1.36 -4.40 -10.72
CA PHE A 237 2.14 -3.29 -10.16
C PHE A 237 1.27 -2.10 -9.75
N ASN A 238 0.02 -2.07 -10.21
CA ASN A 238 -0.96 -1.11 -9.76
C ASN A 238 -1.55 -1.46 -8.39
N TRP A 239 -1.22 -2.61 -7.77
CA TRP A 239 -1.67 -2.87 -6.41
C TRP A 239 -0.93 -1.97 -5.42
N SER A 240 -1.67 -1.41 -4.45
CA SER A 240 -1.04 -0.72 -3.32
C SER A 240 -0.08 -1.67 -2.61
N TRP A 241 1.08 -1.14 -2.21
CA TRP A 241 2.06 -1.82 -1.36
C TRP A 241 1.40 -2.53 -0.18
N MET A 242 0.38 -1.91 0.40
CA MET A 242 -0.34 -2.47 1.54
C MET A 242 -1.08 -3.77 1.24
N ILE A 243 -1.63 -3.95 0.03
CA ILE A 243 -2.32 -5.20 -0.34
C ILE A 243 -1.32 -6.36 -0.30
N MET A 244 -0.12 -6.15 -0.84
CA MET A 244 0.91 -7.18 -0.87
C MET A 244 1.46 -7.50 0.53
N LEU A 245 1.69 -6.49 1.37
CA LEU A 245 2.07 -6.70 2.77
C LEU A 245 0.96 -7.42 3.55
N LEU A 246 -0.31 -7.10 3.28
CA LEU A 246 -1.46 -7.74 3.91
C LEU A 246 -1.56 -9.22 3.57
N ILE A 247 -1.29 -9.62 2.32
CA ILE A 247 -1.23 -11.04 1.94
C ILE A 247 -0.21 -11.78 2.81
N ALA A 248 0.99 -11.20 2.98
CA ALA A 248 2.02 -11.78 3.84
C ALA A 248 1.58 -11.83 5.32
N THR A 249 0.99 -10.76 5.84
CA THR A 249 0.50 -10.70 7.22
C THR A 249 -0.59 -11.74 7.48
N ILE A 250 -1.56 -11.91 6.58
CA ILE A 250 -2.65 -12.90 6.70
C ILE A 250 -2.10 -14.31 6.66
N ILE A 251 -1.20 -14.63 5.72
CA ILE A 251 -0.56 -15.94 5.65
C ILE A 251 0.18 -16.24 6.96
N CYS A 252 0.93 -15.27 7.49
CA CYS A 252 1.61 -15.41 8.77
C CYS A 252 0.62 -15.64 9.93
N ILE A 253 -0.50 -14.91 9.98
CA ILE A 253 -1.56 -15.11 10.98
C ILE A 253 -2.11 -16.54 10.92
N ILE A 254 -2.42 -17.04 9.72
CA ILE A 254 -2.96 -18.40 9.53
C ILE A 254 -1.96 -19.44 10.02
N ILE A 255 -0.68 -19.32 9.63
CA ILE A 255 0.39 -20.23 10.04
C ILE A 255 0.50 -20.27 11.57
N GLN A 256 0.51 -19.10 12.22
CA GLN A 256 0.68 -19.03 13.67
C GLN A 256 -0.54 -19.42 14.49
N SER A 257 -1.73 -19.27 13.91
CA SER A 257 -2.96 -19.64 14.59
C SER A 257 -3.10 -21.16 14.80
N GLY A 258 -2.23 -21.97 14.17
CA GLY A 258 -2.27 -23.43 14.28
C GLY A 258 -3.46 -24.07 13.54
N VAL A 259 -4.14 -23.31 12.68
CA VAL A 259 -5.24 -23.80 11.83
C VAL A 259 -4.76 -24.93 10.92
N ILE A 260 -3.55 -24.80 10.38
CA ILE A 260 -2.91 -25.85 9.57
C ILE A 260 -2.10 -26.76 10.52
N LYS A 261 -2.67 -27.90 10.90
CA LYS A 261 -1.99 -28.90 11.73
C LYS A 261 -0.83 -29.55 10.95
N GLY A 262 0.32 -29.72 11.60
CA GLY A 262 1.48 -30.45 11.04
C GLY A 262 2.53 -29.60 10.33
N LEU A 263 2.36 -28.27 10.27
CA LEU A 263 3.38 -27.39 9.68
C LEU A 263 4.57 -27.24 10.65
N SER A 264 5.74 -27.77 10.28
CA SER A 264 6.96 -27.56 11.05
C SER A 264 7.38 -26.08 11.02
N CYS A 265 8.16 -25.63 12.00
CA CYS A 265 8.66 -24.24 12.06
C CYS A 265 9.36 -23.81 10.75
N ARG A 266 10.10 -24.73 10.11
CA ARG A 266 10.76 -24.47 8.82
C ARG A 266 9.79 -24.40 7.64
N ALA A 267 8.78 -25.28 7.60
CA ALA A 267 7.74 -25.23 6.58
C ALA A 267 6.86 -23.97 6.72
N GLY A 268 6.61 -23.50 7.94
CA GLY A 268 5.94 -22.23 8.21
C GLY A 268 6.74 -21.01 7.73
N MET A 269 8.05 -21.04 7.87
CA MET A 269 8.92 -19.99 7.32
C MET A 269 8.88 -19.96 5.79
N LEU A 270 8.99 -21.13 5.16
CA LEU A 270 8.92 -21.25 3.69
C LEU A 270 7.56 -20.80 3.15
N ALA A 271 6.45 -21.15 3.82
CA ALA A 271 5.13 -20.71 3.41
C ALA A 271 4.90 -19.21 3.67
N GLY A 272 5.28 -18.71 4.85
CA GLY A 272 5.04 -17.33 5.27
C GLY A 272 5.82 -16.28 4.50
N ILE A 273 7.01 -16.63 4.02
CA ILE A 273 7.86 -15.73 3.21
C ILE A 273 7.78 -16.11 1.73
N GLY A 274 7.89 -17.40 1.41
CA GLY A 274 8.02 -17.88 0.04
C GLY A 274 6.76 -17.68 -0.80
N ILE A 275 5.56 -17.91 -0.25
CA ILE A 275 4.32 -17.71 -1.02
C ILE A 275 4.15 -16.22 -1.39
N PRO A 276 4.21 -15.25 -0.46
CA PRO A 276 4.19 -13.83 -0.81
C PRO A 276 5.31 -13.41 -1.78
N ALA A 277 6.53 -13.93 -1.58
CA ALA A 277 7.67 -13.61 -2.44
C ALA A 277 7.44 -14.11 -3.88
N LEU A 278 6.90 -15.32 -4.07
CA LEU A 278 6.57 -15.85 -5.39
C LEU A 278 5.47 -15.03 -6.08
N VAL A 279 4.46 -14.58 -5.32
CA VAL A 279 3.41 -13.68 -5.84
C VAL A 279 4.00 -12.38 -6.39
N THR A 280 5.12 -11.89 -5.83
CA THR A 280 5.82 -10.70 -6.35
C THR A 280 6.85 -10.98 -7.45
N ILE A 281 7.60 -12.08 -7.33
CA ILE A 281 8.72 -12.38 -8.23
C ILE A 281 8.20 -12.88 -9.57
N ILE A 282 7.20 -13.78 -9.59
CA ILE A 282 6.72 -14.40 -10.84
C ILE A 282 6.20 -13.33 -11.82
N PRO A 283 5.29 -12.41 -11.44
CA PRO A 283 4.87 -11.35 -12.34
C PRO A 283 6.04 -10.48 -12.79
N SER A 284 6.93 -10.10 -11.88
CA SER A 284 8.10 -9.27 -12.21
C SER A 284 9.02 -9.92 -13.24
N VAL A 285 9.26 -11.23 -13.13
CA VAL A 285 10.03 -12.00 -14.12
C VAL A 285 9.30 -12.06 -15.46
N ILE A 286 7.99 -12.33 -15.46
CA ILE A 286 7.19 -12.34 -16.70
C ILE A 286 7.27 -10.98 -17.42
N TYR A 287 7.17 -9.88 -16.67
CA TYR A 287 7.28 -8.53 -17.24
C TYR A 287 8.71 -8.19 -17.70
N ALA A 288 9.74 -8.69 -17.02
CA ALA A 288 11.12 -8.53 -17.46
C ALA A 288 11.38 -9.21 -18.82
N PHE A 289 10.74 -10.35 -19.09
CA PHE A 289 10.89 -11.06 -20.38
C PHE A 289 10.04 -10.48 -21.51
N ASN A 290 9.08 -9.60 -21.20
CA ASN A 290 8.22 -8.97 -22.20
C ASN A 290 8.01 -7.48 -21.90
N PRO A 291 9.09 -6.66 -21.98
CA PRO A 291 8.99 -5.23 -21.79
C PRO A 291 8.16 -4.59 -22.92
N PRO A 292 7.38 -3.53 -22.63
CA PRO A 292 6.67 -2.79 -23.67
C PRO A 292 7.63 -2.16 -24.68
N ALA A 293 7.23 -2.10 -25.95
CA ALA A 293 8.01 -1.41 -26.97
C ALA A 293 7.89 0.12 -26.77
N LEU A 294 9.02 0.80 -26.57
CA LEU A 294 9.09 2.26 -26.44
C LEU A 294 9.45 2.94 -27.77
N PHE A 295 10.45 2.40 -28.47
CA PHE A 295 10.93 2.94 -29.74
C PHE A 295 9.85 2.87 -30.82
N GLY A 296 9.60 3.99 -31.50
CA GLY A 296 8.60 4.10 -32.56
C GLY A 296 7.15 4.21 -32.07
N TYR A 297 6.90 4.08 -30.76
CA TYR A 297 5.59 4.27 -30.15
C TYR A 297 5.50 5.61 -29.40
N LEU A 298 6.43 5.85 -28.48
CA LEU A 298 6.46 7.07 -27.66
C LEU A 298 7.64 7.98 -27.98
N THR A 299 8.77 7.41 -28.41
CA THR A 299 9.95 8.19 -28.80
C THR A 299 10.73 7.51 -29.92
N LEU A 300 11.49 8.30 -30.68
CA LEU A 300 12.46 7.85 -31.68
C LEU A 300 13.91 7.99 -31.18
N ASP A 301 14.11 8.46 -29.95
CA ASP A 301 15.43 8.58 -29.33
C ASP A 301 15.86 7.23 -28.73
N ILE A 302 16.84 6.60 -29.37
CA ILE A 302 17.41 5.30 -28.96
C ILE A 302 18.07 5.42 -27.57
N SER A 303 18.71 6.55 -27.26
CA SER A 303 19.37 6.72 -25.96
C SER A 303 18.35 6.75 -24.82
N LEU A 304 17.20 7.41 -25.02
CA LEU A 304 16.12 7.39 -24.03
C LEU A 304 15.51 5.99 -23.88
N CYS A 305 15.42 5.22 -24.97
CA CYS A 305 14.96 3.83 -24.92
C CYS A 305 15.91 2.98 -24.07
N ASP A 306 17.20 2.98 -24.36
CA ASP A 306 18.21 2.19 -23.64
C ASP A 306 18.26 2.55 -22.14
N MET A 307 18.13 3.84 -21.81
CA MET A 307 18.11 4.29 -20.42
C MET A 307 16.83 3.88 -19.70
N THR A 308 15.69 3.87 -20.39
CA THR A 308 14.40 3.45 -19.84
C THR A 308 14.37 1.95 -19.58
N ASP A 309 14.85 1.14 -20.53
CA ASP A 309 14.93 -0.32 -20.36
C ASP A 309 15.84 -0.70 -19.19
N ASN A 310 17.02 -0.07 -19.07
CA ASN A 310 17.90 -0.29 -17.94
C ASN A 310 17.27 0.12 -16.59
N ALA A 311 16.56 1.26 -16.57
CA ALA A 311 15.84 1.70 -15.37
C ALA A 311 14.69 0.74 -15.01
N PHE A 312 14.01 0.18 -16.02
CA PHE A 312 12.93 -0.79 -15.82
C PHE A 312 13.42 -2.08 -15.15
N TYR A 313 14.49 -2.69 -15.64
CA TYR A 313 15.04 -3.89 -14.99
C TYR A 313 15.47 -3.60 -13.55
N MET A 314 16.13 -2.46 -13.30
CA MET A 314 16.54 -2.07 -11.95
C MET A 314 15.36 -1.78 -11.03
N TYR A 315 14.28 -1.19 -11.55
CA TYR A 315 13.03 -1.02 -10.82
C TYR A 315 12.44 -2.37 -10.39
N LEU A 316 12.33 -3.34 -11.32
CA LEU A 316 11.80 -4.68 -11.02
C LEU A 316 12.63 -5.43 -9.98
N VAL A 317 13.96 -5.36 -10.07
CA VAL A 317 14.86 -5.96 -9.07
C VAL A 317 14.66 -5.31 -7.71
N THR A 318 14.60 -3.97 -7.67
CA THR A 318 14.40 -3.22 -6.42
C THR A 318 13.06 -3.54 -5.78
N PHE A 319 12.01 -3.63 -6.58
CA PHE A 319 10.69 -4.03 -6.13
C PHE A 319 10.72 -5.44 -5.52
N CYS A 320 11.28 -6.43 -6.22
CA CYS A 320 11.39 -7.80 -5.71
C CYS A 320 12.20 -7.90 -4.41
N VAL A 321 13.36 -7.24 -4.33
CA VAL A 321 14.21 -7.24 -3.14
C VAL A 321 13.51 -6.57 -1.97
N CYS A 322 12.90 -5.41 -2.19
CA CYS A 322 12.21 -4.67 -1.14
C CYS A 322 11.03 -5.47 -0.57
N MET A 323 10.18 -6.04 -1.44
CA MET A 323 9.05 -6.84 -1.01
C MET A 323 9.50 -8.09 -0.28
N THR A 324 10.53 -8.79 -0.78
CA THR A 324 11.07 -9.97 -0.11
C THR A 324 11.65 -9.64 1.26
N ALA A 325 12.41 -8.55 1.37
CA ALA A 325 12.94 -8.06 2.65
C ALA A 325 11.82 -7.73 3.64
N ALA A 326 10.77 -7.04 3.17
CA ALA A 326 9.58 -6.75 3.96
C ALA A 326 8.90 -8.03 4.48
N TYR A 327 8.70 -9.04 3.63
CA TYR A 327 8.10 -10.31 4.03
C TYR A 327 8.94 -11.05 5.07
N ILE A 328 10.27 -11.05 4.92
CA ILE A 328 11.18 -11.62 5.92
C ILE A 328 11.01 -10.89 7.26
N LEU A 329 11.06 -9.56 7.28
CA LEU A 329 10.94 -8.78 8.51
C LEU A 329 9.58 -8.98 9.19
N ILE A 330 8.48 -8.97 8.42
CA ILE A 330 7.12 -9.25 8.91
C ILE A 330 7.08 -10.64 9.54
N TYR A 331 7.57 -11.66 8.85
CA TYR A 331 7.58 -13.03 9.36
C TYR A 331 8.40 -13.15 10.65
N LEU A 332 9.60 -12.57 10.70
CA LEU A 332 10.48 -12.66 11.86
C LEU A 332 9.85 -12.05 13.11
N VAL A 333 9.16 -10.91 12.94
CA VAL A 333 8.50 -10.21 14.05
C VAL A 333 7.25 -10.94 14.50
N ILE A 334 6.40 -11.31 13.55
CA ILE A 334 5.18 -12.06 13.85
C ILE A 334 5.56 -13.37 14.58
N SER A 335 6.60 -14.08 14.11
CA SER A 335 7.16 -15.31 14.71
C SER A 335 7.81 -15.14 16.07
N GLY A 336 7.91 -13.92 16.59
CA GLY A 336 8.57 -13.64 17.87
C GLY A 336 10.08 -13.88 17.85
N LEU A 337 10.68 -14.04 16.67
CA LEU A 337 12.13 -14.19 16.50
C LEU A 337 12.81 -12.82 16.67
N LEU A 338 12.18 -11.77 16.12
CA LEU A 338 12.63 -10.38 16.18
C LEU A 338 11.69 -9.52 17.04
N ASP A 339 12.26 -8.77 17.98
CA ASP A 339 11.49 -7.87 18.84
C ASP A 339 11.11 -6.56 18.12
N MET A 340 9.95 -5.98 18.46
CA MET A 340 9.46 -4.72 17.86
C MET A 340 10.46 -3.55 17.98
N ARG A 341 11.18 -3.45 19.10
CA ARG A 341 12.20 -2.41 19.30
C ARG A 341 13.38 -2.58 18.35
N LYS A 342 13.78 -3.83 18.08
CA LYS A 342 14.86 -4.14 17.13
C LYS A 342 14.40 -3.87 15.70
N LEU A 343 13.16 -4.19 15.35
CA LEU A 343 12.58 -3.82 14.06
C LEU A 343 12.66 -2.31 13.84
N ALA A 344 12.24 -1.50 14.82
CA ALA A 344 12.32 -0.04 14.73
C ALA A 344 13.76 0.46 14.55
N GLY A 345 14.73 -0.13 15.27
CA GLY A 345 16.15 0.21 15.10
C GLY A 345 16.69 -0.14 13.71
N ILE A 346 16.39 -1.34 13.21
CA ILE A 346 16.77 -1.78 11.86
C ILE A 346 16.20 -0.85 10.80
N PHE A 347 14.95 -0.41 11.00
CA PHE A 347 14.28 0.51 10.12
C PHE A 347 14.95 1.89 10.09
N VAL A 348 15.25 2.49 11.24
CA VAL A 348 15.97 3.77 11.32
C VAL A 348 17.32 3.66 10.60
N ILE A 349 18.04 2.56 10.79
CA ILE A 349 19.30 2.30 10.09
C ILE A 349 19.08 2.19 8.57
N ASN A 350 18.05 1.48 8.11
CA ASN A 350 17.71 1.38 6.68
C ASN A 350 17.43 2.76 6.08
N VAL A 351 16.67 3.62 6.79
CA VAL A 351 16.42 5.00 6.36
C VAL A 351 17.72 5.78 6.21
N VAL A 352 18.57 5.77 7.23
CA VAL A 352 19.84 6.50 7.24
C VAL A 352 20.77 6.02 6.12
N ILE A 353 20.95 4.71 5.98
CA ILE A 353 21.79 4.13 4.91
C ILE A 353 21.24 4.53 3.54
N SER A 354 19.92 4.44 3.34
CA SER A 354 19.31 4.77 2.06
C SER A 354 19.53 6.23 1.68
N VAL A 355 19.33 7.16 2.63
CA VAL A 355 19.53 8.60 2.40
C VAL A 355 21.00 8.91 2.08
N ILE A 356 21.95 8.35 2.86
CA ILE A 356 23.38 8.57 2.63
C ILE A 356 23.80 8.05 1.25
N LEU A 357 23.43 6.81 0.92
CA LEU A 357 23.74 6.21 -0.38
C LEU A 357 23.09 6.98 -1.53
N MET A 358 21.86 7.48 -1.34
CA MET A 358 21.20 8.32 -2.33
C MET A 358 21.92 9.64 -2.59
N ILE A 359 22.40 10.31 -1.54
CA ILE A 359 23.18 11.55 -1.69
C ILE A 359 24.46 11.26 -2.49
N ILE A 360 25.16 10.16 -2.20
CA ILE A 360 26.38 9.75 -2.92
C ILE A 360 26.09 9.53 -4.41
N VAL A 361 24.97 8.88 -4.72
CA VAL A 361 24.60 8.51 -6.10
C VAL A 361 23.98 9.68 -6.89
N SER A 362 23.41 10.68 -6.21
CA SER A 362 22.65 11.80 -6.81
C SER A 362 23.43 12.62 -7.85
N GLY A 363 24.75 12.78 -7.66
CA GLY A 363 25.57 13.74 -8.41
C GLY A 363 25.99 13.35 -9.84
N LYS A 364 25.89 12.08 -10.26
CA LYS A 364 26.50 11.63 -11.54
C LYS A 364 25.80 10.47 -12.29
N SER A 365 24.65 9.97 -11.83
CA SER A 365 24.22 8.60 -12.18
C SER A 365 22.88 8.50 -12.93
N SER A 366 22.72 7.51 -13.81
CA SER A 366 21.44 7.23 -14.48
C SER A 366 20.35 6.81 -13.49
N LEU A 367 19.07 6.93 -13.88
CA LEU A 367 17.93 6.53 -13.04
C LEU A 367 18.06 5.07 -12.53
N ALA A 368 18.60 4.18 -13.36
CA ALA A 368 18.89 2.80 -13.00
C ALA A 368 19.80 2.66 -11.76
N ILE A 369 20.83 3.49 -11.64
CA ILE A 369 21.77 3.47 -10.52
C ILE A 369 21.13 4.06 -9.26
N GLN A 370 20.20 5.01 -9.40
CA GLN A 370 19.45 5.57 -8.26
C GLN A 370 18.62 4.52 -7.53
N TYR A 371 18.30 3.38 -8.17
CA TYR A 371 17.62 2.28 -7.50
C TYR A 371 18.52 1.40 -6.62
N MET A 372 19.84 1.38 -6.86
CA MET A 372 20.79 0.55 -6.11
C MET A 372 20.87 0.85 -4.59
N PRO A 373 20.88 2.11 -4.14
CA PRO A 373 20.83 2.46 -2.71
C PRO A 373 19.74 1.71 -1.93
N TRP A 374 18.55 1.58 -2.52
CA TRP A 374 17.42 0.90 -1.89
C TRP A 374 17.66 -0.60 -1.73
N ILE A 375 18.20 -1.25 -2.77
CA ILE A 375 18.56 -2.68 -2.74
C ILE A 375 19.58 -2.93 -1.62
N VAL A 376 20.63 -2.11 -1.55
CA VAL A 376 21.68 -2.26 -0.55
C VAL A 376 21.13 -2.09 0.87
N ALA A 377 20.31 -1.06 1.09
CA ALA A 377 19.71 -0.82 2.41
C ALA A 377 18.75 -1.94 2.83
N ASP A 378 17.94 -2.46 1.90
CA ASP A 378 17.00 -3.54 2.18
C ASP A 378 17.73 -4.86 2.48
N CYS A 379 18.79 -5.21 1.72
CA CYS A 379 19.66 -6.34 2.03
C CYS A 379 20.35 -6.18 3.40
N ALA A 380 20.90 -4.99 3.70
CA ALA A 380 21.51 -4.70 4.99
C ALA A 380 20.52 -4.87 6.14
N SER A 381 19.26 -4.46 5.96
CA SER A 381 18.22 -4.61 6.97
C SER A 381 17.92 -6.07 7.31
N VAL A 382 17.88 -6.95 6.30
CA VAL A 382 17.69 -8.39 6.49
C VAL A 382 18.90 -9.00 7.19
N ILE A 383 20.12 -8.64 6.78
CA ILE A 383 21.36 -9.11 7.43
C ILE A 383 21.37 -8.70 8.91
N LEU A 384 21.08 -7.43 9.21
CA LEU A 384 21.00 -6.93 10.58
C LEU A 384 19.94 -7.65 11.39
N ALA A 385 18.79 -7.97 10.80
CA ALA A 385 17.75 -8.76 11.45
C ALA A 385 18.24 -10.16 11.82
N VAL A 386 18.91 -10.86 10.89
CA VAL A 386 19.46 -12.20 11.10
C VAL A 386 20.56 -12.19 12.17
N VAL A 387 21.49 -11.23 12.11
CA VAL A 387 22.56 -11.06 13.11
C VAL A 387 21.97 -10.77 14.50
N SER A 388 20.92 -9.93 14.58
CA SER A 388 20.23 -9.60 15.82
C SER A 388 19.52 -10.79 16.48
N ILE A 389 19.23 -11.83 15.71
CA ILE A 389 18.68 -13.11 16.18
C ILE A 389 19.80 -14.03 16.65
N ALA A 390 20.87 -14.15 15.86
CA ALA A 390 22.03 -15.01 16.17
C ALA A 390 22.77 -14.59 17.44
N LEU A 391 22.79 -13.29 17.74
CA LEU A 391 23.43 -12.73 18.94
C LEU A 391 22.55 -12.78 20.21
N LYS A 392 21.37 -13.43 20.19
CA LYS A 392 20.62 -13.66 21.44
C LYS A 392 21.51 -14.49 22.38
N PRO A 393 21.88 -13.99 23.57
CA PRO A 393 22.63 -14.80 24.52
C PRO A 393 21.81 -16.06 24.81
N VAL A 394 22.47 -17.21 24.71
CA VAL A 394 21.93 -18.47 25.22
C VAL A 394 21.81 -18.27 26.73
N ASN A 395 20.63 -17.84 27.20
CA ASN A 395 20.34 -17.81 28.62
C ASN A 395 20.49 -19.25 29.13
N LYS A 396 21.56 -19.49 29.90
CA LYS A 396 21.72 -20.63 30.78
C LYS A 396 20.72 -20.54 31.93
#